data_AF-A0AAD5P908-F1
#
_entry.id   AF-A0AAD5P908-F1
#
_cell.length_a   1.000
_cell.length_b   1.000
_cell.length_c   1.000
_cell.angle_alpha   90.00
_cell.angle_beta   90.00
_cell.angle_gamma   90.00
#
_symmetry.space_group_name_H-M   'P 1'
#
loop_
_entity.id
_entity.type
_entity.pdbx_description
1 polymer ?
#
loop_
_entity_poly.entity_id
_entity_poly.type
_entity_poly.pdbx_seq_one_letter_code
_entity_poly.pdbx_strand_id
1 'polypeptide(L)'
;MRGNPKDQYSEEEEFEQEEMDYSDNDEEQYQDYSQDEEEEDDDDDDSQDEQPQKAKLDKLKRSLAHVSFEQLTDVKNKIEGEENDTSSSLKVSKEQIMRDVKGAIKKLGKDRIRRTKRDMKRDNSNSPMEVSSKKAVSRYREVVPTSGPKKRDPRFDKLSGQLNQDLFEKSYSFLDDYKKSEQDMLRKSIKKEKNQETRTNMESLLTKMVSREATEKQTKRKQQLLRERKKAEAELVKQGKKPYFLKRSEERKLELMDKYQQLGEKNMDKILAKRRKKNAAKDHRRVPFKRRSE
;
A
#
# COMPACT_ATOMS: atom_id res chain seq x y z
N MET A 1 65.45 21.99 -36.60
CA MET A 1 65.17 20.56 -36.90
C MET A 1 65.67 19.72 -35.74
N ARG A 2 64.89 18.67 -35.38
CA ARG A 2 65.10 17.69 -34.27
C ARG A 2 64.67 18.24 -32.90
N GLY A 3 63.64 17.75 -32.22
CA GLY A 3 62.74 16.60 -32.41
C GLY A 3 62.30 16.13 -31.01
N ASN A 4 61.08 16.44 -30.60
CA ASN A 4 60.49 15.94 -29.35
C ASN A 4 60.05 14.48 -29.53
N PRO A 5 60.31 13.58 -28.58
CA PRO A 5 59.81 12.22 -28.64
C PRO A 5 58.30 12.20 -28.39
N LYS A 6 57.62 11.37 -29.18
CA LYS A 6 56.17 11.14 -29.17
C LYS A 6 55.76 10.40 -27.89
N ASP A 7 54.89 11.01 -27.09
CA ASP A 7 54.05 10.29 -26.15
C ASP A 7 53.03 9.47 -26.93
N GLN A 8 53.16 8.14 -26.86
CA GLN A 8 52.11 7.20 -27.25
C GLN A 8 51.15 7.07 -26.07
N TYR A 9 50.05 7.82 -26.11
CA TYR A 9 48.90 7.55 -25.25
C TYR A 9 48.16 6.32 -25.79
N SER A 10 48.34 5.18 -25.12
CA SER A 10 47.42 4.05 -25.21
C SER A 10 46.21 4.35 -24.32
N GLU A 11 45.07 4.65 -24.92
CA GLU A 11 43.77 4.65 -24.23
C GLU A 11 43.39 3.20 -23.91
N GLU A 12 43.75 2.74 -22.71
CA GLU A 12 43.05 1.64 -22.07
C GLU A 12 41.80 2.23 -21.41
N GLU A 13 40.62 2.03 -22.04
CA GLU A 13 39.33 2.37 -21.44
C GLU A 13 39.11 1.51 -20.17
N GLU A 14 39.37 2.14 -19.02
CA GLU A 14 39.11 1.59 -17.70
C GLU A 14 37.60 1.60 -17.44
N PHE A 15 36.93 0.47 -17.74
CA PHE A 15 35.50 0.28 -17.48
C PHE A 15 35.29 0.00 -15.98
N GLU A 16 35.16 1.06 -15.17
CA GLU A 16 34.69 0.94 -13.78
C GLU A 16 33.20 0.55 -13.77
N GLN A 17 32.93 -0.76 -13.73
CA GLN A 17 31.62 -1.26 -13.34
C GLN A 17 31.47 -1.12 -11.81
N GLU A 18 30.64 -0.16 -11.39
CA GLU A 18 30.10 -0.10 -10.03
C GLU A 18 29.43 -1.44 -9.67
N GLU A 19 29.96 -2.07 -8.62
CA GLU A 19 29.37 -3.25 -7.98
C GLU A 19 27.97 -2.91 -7.47
N MET A 20 26.92 -3.46 -8.08
CA MET A 20 25.61 -3.56 -7.40
C MET A 20 25.71 -4.59 -6.27
N ASP A 21 25.70 -4.09 -5.05
CA ASP A 21 25.63 -4.84 -3.79
C ASP A 21 24.27 -5.54 -3.67
N TYR A 22 24.27 -6.87 -3.88
CA TYR A 22 23.13 -7.72 -3.53
C TYR A 22 23.21 -8.09 -2.05
N SER A 23 22.80 -7.17 -1.18
CA SER A 23 22.42 -7.46 0.21
C SER A 23 20.91 -7.69 0.27
N ASP A 24 20.51 -8.94 0.09
CA ASP A 24 19.14 -9.43 0.30
C ASP A 24 18.92 -9.63 1.83
N ASN A 25 18.41 -8.60 2.50
CA ASN A 25 17.81 -8.70 3.84
C ASN A 25 16.35 -8.29 3.71
N ASP A 26 15.52 -9.30 3.45
CA ASP A 26 14.07 -9.24 3.32
C ASP A 26 13.48 -9.07 4.74
N GLU A 27 13.27 -7.83 5.17
CA GLU A 27 12.55 -7.50 6.41
C GLU A 27 11.48 -6.47 6.06
N GLU A 28 10.26 -6.97 5.84
CA GLU A 28 9.08 -6.18 5.49
C GLU A 28 8.78 -5.13 6.57
N GLN A 29 9.15 -3.88 6.30
CA GLN A 29 8.75 -2.72 7.10
C GLN A 29 7.46 -2.13 6.52
N TYR A 30 6.31 -2.50 7.11
CA TYR A 30 5.03 -1.83 6.87
C TYR A 30 5.12 -0.38 7.39
N GLN A 31 5.18 0.59 6.47
CA GLN A 31 5.01 2.01 6.79
C GLN A 31 3.54 2.41 6.57
N ASP A 32 2.86 2.56 7.70
CA ASP A 32 1.51 3.11 7.84
C ASP A 32 1.58 4.63 7.71
N TYR A 33 1.10 5.16 6.59
CA TYR A 33 0.92 6.60 6.39
C TYR A 33 -0.53 6.97 6.75
N SER A 34 -0.75 7.30 8.01
CA SER A 34 -1.94 8.04 8.43
C SER A 34 -1.72 9.51 8.08
N GLN A 35 -2.47 9.97 7.07
CA GLN A 35 -2.56 11.37 6.68
C GLN A 35 -3.77 11.94 7.43
N ASP A 36 -3.51 12.62 8.55
CA ASP A 36 -4.50 13.41 9.26
C ASP A 36 -4.76 14.68 8.42
N GLU A 37 -5.93 14.73 7.77
CA GLU A 37 -6.50 15.96 7.24
C GLU A 37 -7.24 16.66 8.40
N GLU A 38 -6.70 17.79 8.83
CA GLU A 38 -7.37 18.72 9.72
C GLU A 38 -8.49 19.41 8.94
N GLU A 39 -9.74 19.14 9.30
CA GLU A 39 -10.90 19.92 8.87
C GLU A 39 -10.98 21.17 9.76
N GLU A 40 -10.66 22.33 9.19
CA GLU A 40 -10.97 23.63 9.77
C GLU A 40 -12.48 23.87 9.57
N ASP A 41 -13.27 23.75 10.64
CA ASP A 41 -14.65 24.24 10.69
C ASP A 41 -14.62 25.79 10.71
N ASP A 42 -14.84 26.40 9.54
CA ASP A 42 -15.26 27.79 9.40
C ASP A 42 -16.71 27.91 9.91
N ASP A 43 -16.88 28.18 11.20
CA ASP A 43 -18.16 28.65 11.73
C ASP A 43 -18.26 30.17 11.52
N ASP A 44 -19.06 30.48 10.50
CA ASP A 44 -19.53 31.79 10.10
C ASP A 44 -20.18 32.57 11.26
N ASP A 45 -19.91 33.87 11.25
CA ASP A 45 -20.42 34.92 12.12
C ASP A 45 -21.96 34.97 12.14
N ASP A 46 -22.59 34.99 13.32
CA ASP A 46 -23.77 35.85 13.46
C ASP A 46 -24.01 36.36 14.90
N SER A 47 -23.85 37.67 14.98
CA SER A 47 -24.29 38.60 16.00
C SER A 47 -25.76 38.47 16.44
N GLN A 48 -25.93 38.44 17.78
CA GLN A 48 -26.99 39.06 18.60
C GLN A 48 -28.38 39.29 17.98
N ASP A 49 -29.35 38.45 18.38
CA ASP A 49 -30.66 38.96 18.84
C ASP A 49 -31.35 37.95 19.80
N GLU A 50 -31.18 38.16 21.11
CA GLU A 50 -31.85 37.42 22.18
C GLU A 50 -33.35 37.80 22.21
N GLN A 51 -34.14 37.21 21.33
CA GLN A 51 -35.60 37.18 21.48
C GLN A 51 -35.93 36.44 22.80
N PRO A 52 -36.56 37.10 23.80
CA PRO A 52 -36.79 36.53 25.13
C PRO A 52 -37.68 35.26 25.13
N GLN A 53 -38.26 34.91 23.99
CA GLN A 53 -39.01 33.68 23.77
C GLN A 53 -38.12 32.46 23.48
N LYS A 54 -36.98 32.64 22.79
CA LYS A 54 -36.07 31.55 22.39
C LYS A 54 -35.34 30.97 23.60
N ALA A 55 -34.82 31.82 24.49
CA ALA A 55 -34.21 31.40 25.75
C ALA A 55 -35.20 30.65 26.68
N LYS A 56 -36.48 31.06 26.71
CA LYS A 56 -37.54 30.34 27.45
C LYS A 56 -37.80 28.97 26.84
N LEU A 57 -37.84 28.88 25.51
CA LEU A 57 -38.08 27.64 24.78
C LEU A 57 -36.90 26.67 24.94
N ASP A 58 -35.66 27.17 24.99
CA ASP A 58 -34.48 26.35 25.22
C ASP A 58 -34.35 25.90 26.68
N LYS A 59 -34.80 26.71 27.64
CA LYS A 59 -34.93 26.29 29.04
C LYS A 59 -36.00 25.20 29.19
N LEU A 60 -37.12 25.33 28.45
CA LEU A 60 -38.18 24.33 28.40
C LEU A 60 -37.66 23.02 27.78
N LYS A 61 -36.95 23.08 26.65
CA LYS A 61 -36.30 21.92 26.00
C LYS A 61 -35.31 21.22 26.94
N ARG A 62 -34.44 21.97 27.64
CA ARG A 62 -33.53 21.39 28.65
C ARG A 62 -34.28 20.72 29.80
N SER A 63 -35.43 21.27 30.21
CA SER A 63 -36.28 20.66 31.22
C SER A 63 -37.11 19.47 30.69
N LEU A 64 -37.39 19.37 29.39
CA LEU A 64 -38.04 18.19 28.81
C LEU A 64 -37.03 17.08 28.45
N ALA A 65 -35.74 17.39 28.34
CA ALA A 65 -34.71 16.45 27.91
C ALA A 65 -34.54 15.22 28.83
N HIS A 66 -35.02 15.30 30.07
CA HIS A 66 -34.97 14.18 31.02
C HIS A 66 -36.28 13.37 31.08
N VAL A 67 -37.29 13.73 30.29
CA VAL A 67 -38.55 13.00 30.16
C VAL A 67 -38.43 12.07 28.94
N SER A 68 -38.86 10.81 29.06
CA SER A 68 -38.77 9.88 27.93
C SER A 68 -39.76 10.28 26.83
N PHE A 69 -39.42 10.00 25.56
CA PHE A 69 -40.27 10.35 24.42
C PHE A 69 -41.68 9.76 24.54
N GLU A 70 -41.81 8.54 25.07
CA GLU A 70 -43.08 7.87 25.35
C GLU A 70 -43.96 8.65 26.35
N GLN A 71 -43.37 9.20 27.41
CA GLN A 71 -44.10 10.05 28.37
C GLN A 71 -44.52 11.38 27.76
N LEU A 72 -43.73 11.93 26.83
CA LEU A 72 -44.10 13.13 26.10
C LEU A 72 -45.24 12.87 25.11
N THR A 73 -45.27 11.69 24.48
CA THR A 73 -46.40 11.30 23.62
C THR A 73 -47.66 11.03 24.42
N ASP A 74 -47.57 10.42 25.60
CA ASP A 74 -48.73 10.21 26.47
C ASP A 74 -49.31 11.53 27.00
N VAL A 75 -48.44 12.46 27.42
CA VAL A 75 -48.87 13.80 27.85
C VAL A 75 -49.49 14.57 26.69
N LYS A 76 -48.92 14.50 25.49
CA LYS A 76 -49.48 15.11 24.29
C LYS A 76 -50.87 14.54 23.98
N ASN A 77 -51.01 13.21 23.96
CA ASN A 77 -52.28 12.55 23.69
C ASN A 77 -53.33 12.83 24.77
N LYS A 78 -52.91 13.04 26.03
CA LYS A 78 -53.79 13.39 27.14
C LYS A 78 -54.24 14.86 27.11
N ILE A 79 -53.36 15.78 26.68
CA ILE A 79 -53.70 17.18 26.43
C ILE A 79 -54.64 17.30 25.22
N GLU A 80 -54.37 16.56 24.15
CA GLU A 80 -55.21 16.52 22.94
C GLU A 80 -56.55 15.77 23.19
N GLY A 81 -56.60 14.89 24.19
CA GLY A 81 -57.80 14.11 24.57
C GLY A 81 -58.78 14.80 25.52
N GLU A 82 -58.40 15.88 26.21
CA GLU A 82 -59.29 16.62 27.14
C GLU A 82 -60.08 17.77 26.48
N GLU A 83 -60.03 17.95 25.16
CA GLU A 83 -60.91 18.91 24.44
C GLU A 83 -62.32 18.37 24.15
N ASN A 84 -62.60 17.10 24.43
CA ASN A 84 -63.93 16.50 24.24
C ASN A 84 -64.31 15.62 25.44
N ASP A 85 -64.81 16.21 26.53
CA ASP A 85 -65.95 15.69 27.30
C ASP A 85 -66.21 16.53 28.57
N THR A 86 -67.47 16.98 28.70
CA THR A 86 -68.00 17.70 29.86
C THR A 86 -68.20 16.77 31.06
N SER A 87 -67.52 17.01 32.19
CA SER A 87 -68.08 17.01 33.57
C SER A 87 -67.01 16.74 34.65
N SER A 88 -67.14 17.47 35.76
CA SER A 88 -66.30 17.48 36.98
C SER A 88 -64.95 18.21 36.90
N SER A 89 -65.03 19.53 37.11
CA SER A 89 -63.93 20.39 37.51
C SER A 89 -63.29 19.91 38.82
N LEU A 90 -62.21 19.15 38.74
CA LEU A 90 -61.16 19.15 39.78
C LEU A 90 -60.04 20.05 39.27
N LYS A 91 -59.96 21.27 39.79
CA LYS A 91 -58.86 22.20 39.50
C LYS A 91 -57.57 21.60 40.06
N VAL A 92 -56.88 20.79 39.26
CA VAL A 92 -55.55 20.29 39.63
C VAL A 92 -54.62 21.49 39.62
N SER A 93 -54.20 21.93 40.81
CA SER A 93 -53.35 23.11 40.93
C SER A 93 -51.98 22.81 40.30
N LYS A 94 -51.34 23.85 39.73
CA LYS A 94 -49.98 23.77 39.19
C LYS A 94 -49.00 23.12 40.18
N GLU A 95 -49.23 23.32 41.48
CA GLU A 95 -48.45 22.70 42.55
C GLU A 95 -48.67 21.20 42.68
N GLN A 96 -49.88 20.73 42.43
CA GLN A 96 -50.22 19.31 42.45
C GLN A 96 -49.59 18.58 41.25
N ILE A 97 -49.65 19.20 40.07
CA ILE A 97 -48.90 18.74 38.88
C ILE A 97 -47.40 18.71 39.18
N MET A 98 -46.84 19.76 39.79
CA MET A 98 -45.43 19.80 40.17
C MET A 98 -45.06 18.75 41.23
N ARG A 99 -45.96 18.43 42.17
CA ARG A 99 -45.76 17.33 43.14
C ARG A 99 -45.81 15.96 42.48
N ASP A 100 -46.72 15.75 41.54
CA ASP A 100 -46.87 14.49 40.82
C ASP A 100 -45.69 14.26 39.85
N VAL A 101 -45.24 15.31 39.15
CA VAL A 101 -44.03 15.30 38.34
C VAL A 101 -42.79 15.05 39.22
N LYS A 102 -42.68 15.73 40.37
CA LYS A 102 -41.58 15.49 41.32
C LYS A 102 -41.62 14.07 41.92
N GLY A 103 -42.82 13.53 42.14
CA GLY A 103 -43.05 12.15 42.59
C GLY A 103 -42.68 11.12 41.53
N ALA A 104 -43.03 11.37 40.27
CA ALA A 104 -42.64 10.55 39.13
C ALA A 104 -41.12 10.57 38.93
N ILE A 105 -40.49 11.75 38.97
CA ILE A 105 -39.02 11.92 38.90
C ILE A 105 -38.32 11.19 40.06
N LYS A 106 -38.91 11.19 41.27
CA LYS A 106 -38.38 10.45 42.42
C LYS A 106 -38.52 8.93 42.28
N LYS A 107 -39.59 8.44 41.62
CA LYS A 107 -39.78 7.01 41.27
C LYS A 107 -38.90 6.55 40.10
N LEU A 108 -38.48 7.45 39.23
CA LEU A 108 -37.42 7.24 38.22
C LEU A 108 -36.01 7.16 38.85
N GLY A 109 -35.91 7.27 40.18
CA GLY A 109 -34.67 7.12 40.93
C GLY A 109 -34.10 5.72 40.87
N LYS A 110 -32.97 5.61 40.14
CA LYS A 110 -31.96 4.55 40.23
C LYS A 110 -32.49 3.11 40.07
N ASP A 111 -32.91 2.80 38.86
CA ASP A 111 -32.48 1.57 38.19
C ASP A 111 -32.59 1.79 36.68
N ARG A 112 -31.45 1.75 35.97
CA ARG A 112 -31.45 1.68 34.51
C ARG A 112 -31.96 0.30 34.16
N ILE A 113 -33.28 0.13 34.04
CA ILE A 113 -33.88 -1.11 33.56
C ILE A 113 -33.23 -1.41 32.21
N ARG A 114 -32.38 -2.44 32.16
CA ARG A 114 -31.74 -2.88 30.92
C ARG A 114 -32.86 -3.43 30.03
N ARG A 115 -33.27 -2.64 29.03
CA ARG A 115 -34.25 -3.08 28.02
C ARG A 115 -33.74 -4.38 27.39
N THR A 116 -34.57 -5.41 27.41
CA THR A 116 -34.27 -6.70 26.80
C THR A 116 -34.47 -6.62 25.28
N LYS A 117 -33.99 -7.62 24.54
CA LYS A 117 -34.16 -7.68 23.07
C LYS A 117 -35.63 -7.72 22.64
N ARG A 118 -36.54 -8.12 23.53
CA ARG A 118 -38.00 -8.12 23.27
C ARG A 118 -38.58 -6.72 23.38
N ASP A 119 -38.07 -5.91 24.31
CA ASP A 119 -38.49 -4.51 24.52
C ASP A 119 -37.97 -3.57 23.42
N MET A 120 -36.99 -4.02 22.62
CA MET A 120 -36.48 -3.30 21.45
C MET A 120 -37.07 -3.81 20.13
N LYS A 121 -38.10 -4.67 20.18
CA LYS A 121 -38.76 -5.15 18.97
C LYS A 121 -39.75 -4.09 18.48
N ARG A 122 -39.79 -3.88 17.16
CA ARG A 122 -40.82 -3.05 16.51
C ARG A 122 -42.20 -3.69 16.68
N ASP A 123 -43.22 -2.87 16.88
CA ASP A 123 -44.61 -3.33 16.95
C ASP A 123 -45.12 -3.86 15.59
N ASN A 124 -44.64 -3.29 14.47
CA ASN A 124 -44.91 -3.79 13.12
C ASN A 124 -43.65 -3.74 12.24
N SER A 125 -43.63 -4.46 11.12
CA SER A 125 -42.45 -4.52 10.23
C SER A 125 -42.08 -3.19 9.57
N ASN A 126 -43.05 -2.29 9.42
CA ASN A 126 -42.96 -1.01 8.74
C ASN A 126 -42.81 0.17 9.72
N SER A 127 -42.72 -0.06 11.03
CA SER A 127 -42.51 1.02 12.01
C SER A 127 -41.01 1.29 12.23
N PRO A 128 -40.63 2.56 12.46
CA PRO A 128 -39.25 2.90 12.80
C PRO A 128 -38.87 2.32 14.16
N MET A 129 -37.58 2.03 14.35
CA MET A 129 -37.03 1.52 15.62
C MET A 129 -36.00 2.49 16.16
N GLU A 130 -36.17 2.88 17.41
CA GLU A 130 -35.17 3.68 18.12
C GLU A 130 -33.92 2.84 18.38
N VAL A 131 -32.75 3.36 18.02
CA VAL A 131 -31.44 2.75 18.29
C VAL A 131 -30.57 3.77 19.00
N SER A 132 -29.81 3.32 20.00
CA SER A 132 -28.90 4.20 20.73
C SER A 132 -27.77 4.70 19.84
N SER A 133 -27.51 6.01 19.87
CA SER A 133 -26.37 6.65 19.22
C SER A 133 -25.01 6.11 19.70
N LYS A 134 -24.96 5.43 20.85
CA LYS A 134 -23.73 4.81 21.39
C LYS A 134 -23.39 3.46 20.75
N LYS A 135 -24.25 2.93 19.89
CA LYS A 135 -23.99 1.67 19.20
C LYS A 135 -23.09 1.93 17.99
N ALA A 136 -21.81 1.58 18.11
CA ALA A 136 -20.85 1.69 17.01
C ALA A 136 -21.31 0.88 15.78
N VAL A 137 -21.21 1.49 14.59
CA VAL A 137 -21.45 0.80 13.32
C VAL A 137 -20.22 -0.05 12.99
N SER A 138 -20.41 -1.26 12.44
CA SER A 138 -19.28 -2.10 12.03
C SER A 138 -18.52 -1.47 10.85
N ARG A 139 -17.19 -1.42 10.93
CA ARG A 139 -16.33 -0.97 9.82
C ARG A 139 -16.31 -1.94 8.64
N TYR A 140 -16.70 -3.20 8.86
CA TYR A 140 -16.76 -4.23 7.83
C TYR A 140 -17.96 -3.98 6.90
N ARG A 141 -17.67 -3.68 5.62
CA ARG A 141 -18.66 -3.62 4.55
C ARG A 141 -18.71 -4.98 3.86
N GLU A 142 -19.84 -5.67 3.95
CA GLU A 142 -20.09 -6.88 3.17
C GLU A 142 -20.35 -6.49 1.71
N VAL A 143 -19.36 -6.68 0.84
CA VAL A 143 -19.49 -6.39 -0.59
C VAL A 143 -20.20 -7.58 -1.25
N VAL A 144 -21.52 -7.50 -1.37
CA VAL A 144 -22.32 -8.47 -2.13
C VAL A 144 -22.05 -8.28 -3.63
N PRO A 145 -21.54 -9.29 -4.35
CA PRO A 145 -21.32 -9.16 -5.78
C PRO A 145 -22.66 -8.98 -6.50
N THR A 146 -22.83 -7.85 -7.19
CA THR A 146 -24.01 -7.61 -8.02
C THR A 146 -23.96 -8.50 -9.26
N SER A 147 -25.12 -9.06 -9.64
CA SER A 147 -25.30 -9.89 -10.85
C SER A 147 -25.41 -9.03 -12.13
N GLY A 148 -24.52 -8.04 -12.26
CA GLY A 148 -24.44 -7.17 -13.44
C GLY A 148 -23.25 -7.53 -14.33
N PRO A 149 -23.33 -7.28 -15.65
CA PRO A 149 -22.17 -7.41 -16.53
C PRO A 149 -21.07 -6.44 -16.09
N LYS A 150 -19.93 -6.99 -15.65
CA LYS A 150 -18.76 -6.18 -15.28
C LYS A 150 -18.04 -5.75 -16.54
N LYS A 151 -17.78 -4.44 -16.69
CA LYS A 151 -16.88 -3.93 -17.73
C LYS A 151 -15.48 -4.52 -17.47
N ARG A 152 -14.94 -5.25 -18.45
CA ARG A 152 -13.62 -5.91 -18.35
C ARG A 152 -12.62 -5.10 -19.16
N ASP A 153 -11.64 -4.52 -18.50
CA ASP A 153 -10.49 -3.91 -19.18
C ASP A 153 -9.42 -5.00 -19.31
N PRO A 154 -9.00 -5.38 -20.53
CA PRO A 154 -8.02 -6.45 -20.70
C PRO A 154 -6.69 -6.19 -19.99
N ARG A 155 -6.35 -4.93 -19.69
CA ARG A 155 -5.14 -4.56 -18.93
C ARG A 155 -5.24 -4.93 -17.45
N PHE A 156 -6.47 -4.93 -16.91
CA PHE A 156 -6.73 -5.12 -15.47
C PHE A 156 -7.52 -6.41 -15.19
N ASP A 157 -7.99 -7.12 -16.22
CA ASP A 157 -8.72 -8.37 -16.09
C ASP A 157 -7.76 -9.55 -15.95
N LYS A 158 -7.94 -10.31 -14.87
CA LYS A 158 -7.14 -11.50 -14.56
C LYS A 158 -7.29 -12.60 -15.62
N LEU A 159 -8.37 -12.58 -16.41
CA LEU A 159 -8.60 -13.53 -17.49
C LEU A 159 -7.74 -13.28 -18.74
N SER A 160 -7.14 -12.09 -18.89
CA SER A 160 -6.32 -11.75 -20.06
C SER A 160 -4.96 -12.47 -20.11
N GLY A 161 -4.62 -13.26 -19.08
CA GLY A 161 -3.38 -14.02 -19.01
C GLY A 161 -2.20 -13.27 -18.38
N GLN A 162 -1.02 -13.88 -18.41
CA GLN A 162 0.23 -13.34 -17.86
C GLN A 162 1.22 -12.99 -18.98
N LEU A 163 2.19 -12.12 -18.67
CA LEU A 163 3.23 -11.71 -19.62
C LEU A 163 4.08 -12.91 -20.07
N ASN A 164 3.96 -13.26 -21.36
CA ASN A 164 4.88 -14.18 -22.01
C ASN A 164 6.11 -13.42 -22.52
N GLN A 165 7.22 -13.49 -21.76
CA GLN A 165 8.46 -12.79 -22.09
C GLN A 165 9.02 -13.18 -23.47
N ASP A 166 9.05 -14.48 -23.81
CA ASP A 166 9.58 -14.96 -25.11
C ASP A 166 8.75 -14.46 -26.30
N LEU A 167 7.42 -14.34 -26.14
CA LEU A 167 6.55 -13.79 -27.19
C LEU A 167 6.76 -12.27 -27.31
N PHE A 168 6.77 -11.57 -26.18
CA PHE A 168 6.99 -10.13 -26.12
C PHE A 168 8.32 -9.73 -26.75
N GLU A 169 9.41 -10.42 -26.41
CA GLU A 169 10.73 -10.15 -26.99
C GLU A 169 10.74 -10.35 -28.51
N LYS A 170 10.02 -11.34 -29.04
CA LYS A 170 9.93 -11.57 -30.48
C LYS A 170 9.08 -10.51 -31.17
N SER A 171 7.89 -10.22 -30.63
CA SER A 171 6.95 -9.27 -31.23
C SER A 171 7.45 -7.83 -31.20
N TYR A 172 8.22 -7.47 -30.16
CA TYR A 172 8.77 -6.14 -29.97
C TYR A 172 10.29 -6.06 -30.17
N SER A 173 10.87 -7.02 -30.90
CA SER A 173 12.30 -7.07 -31.19
C SER A 173 12.83 -5.81 -31.87
N PHE A 174 12.00 -5.15 -32.68
CA PHE A 174 12.34 -3.89 -33.35
C PHE A 174 12.71 -2.77 -32.37
N LEU A 175 12.19 -2.77 -31.13
CA LEU A 175 12.50 -1.75 -30.13
C LEU A 175 13.99 -1.71 -29.77
N ASP A 176 14.72 -2.82 -29.94
CA ASP A 176 16.14 -2.86 -29.67
C ASP A 176 16.93 -1.96 -30.65
N ASP A 177 16.45 -1.80 -31.89
CA ASP A 177 17.07 -0.89 -32.87
C ASP A 177 16.75 0.58 -32.56
N TYR A 178 15.51 0.86 -32.13
CA TYR A 178 15.12 2.20 -31.67
C TYR A 178 15.94 2.63 -30.45
N LYS A 179 16.07 1.76 -29.45
CA LYS A 179 16.89 2.01 -28.24
C LYS A 179 18.35 2.35 -28.60
N LYS A 180 18.97 1.61 -29.52
CA LYS A 180 20.34 1.89 -29.98
C LYS A 180 20.42 3.27 -30.67
N SER A 181 19.47 3.57 -31.55
CA SER A 181 19.43 4.87 -32.22
C SER A 181 19.26 6.03 -31.23
N GLU A 182 18.47 5.84 -30.18
CA GLU A 182 18.26 6.81 -29.11
C GLU A 182 19.53 7.04 -28.29
N GLN A 183 20.24 5.97 -27.90
CA GLN A 183 21.54 6.09 -27.24
C GLN A 183 22.56 6.85 -28.10
N ASP A 184 22.60 6.59 -29.42
CA ASP A 184 23.50 7.30 -30.32
C ASP A 184 23.11 8.78 -30.52
N MET A 185 21.82 9.09 -30.52
CA MET A 185 21.33 10.47 -30.49
C MET A 185 21.75 11.18 -29.20
N LEU A 186 21.59 10.54 -28.04
CA LEU A 186 22.03 11.08 -26.76
C LEU A 186 23.53 11.34 -26.72
N ARG A 187 24.35 10.40 -27.20
CA ARG A 187 25.81 10.58 -27.32
C ARG A 187 26.16 11.78 -28.19
N LYS A 188 25.44 12.01 -29.29
CA LYS A 188 25.65 13.16 -30.18
C LYS A 188 25.19 14.46 -29.54
N SER A 189 24.07 14.48 -28.81
CA SER A 189 23.60 15.69 -28.13
C SER A 189 24.53 16.08 -26.97
N ILE A 190 25.01 15.11 -26.18
CA ILE A 190 25.98 15.36 -25.09
C ILE A 190 27.24 16.07 -25.62
N LYS A 191 27.74 15.66 -26.80
CA LYS A 191 28.91 16.29 -27.43
C LYS A 191 28.66 17.72 -27.94
N LYS A 192 27.42 18.06 -28.25
CA LYS A 192 27.04 19.39 -28.78
C LYS A 192 26.61 20.36 -27.68
N GLU A 193 26.11 19.83 -26.58
CA GLU A 193 25.54 20.60 -25.49
C GLU A 193 26.62 21.40 -24.76
N LYS A 194 26.33 22.68 -24.50
CA LYS A 194 27.25 23.60 -23.84
C LYS A 194 26.87 23.84 -22.39
N ASN A 195 25.59 23.78 -22.07
CA ASN A 195 25.14 23.93 -20.71
C ASN A 195 25.48 22.66 -19.90
N GLN A 196 26.19 22.86 -18.79
CA GLN A 196 26.69 21.78 -17.96
C GLN A 196 25.56 20.98 -17.31
N GLU A 197 24.50 21.63 -16.83
CA GLU A 197 23.39 20.94 -16.15
C GLU A 197 22.59 20.05 -17.10
N THR A 198 22.31 20.54 -18.30
CA THR A 198 21.64 19.74 -19.33
C THR A 198 22.52 18.59 -19.80
N ARG A 199 23.83 18.82 -19.90
CA ARG A 199 24.79 17.79 -20.27
C ARG A 199 24.84 16.66 -19.23
N THR A 200 24.94 16.98 -17.94
CA THR A 200 24.96 15.98 -16.87
C THR A 200 23.64 15.20 -16.80
N ASN A 201 22.50 15.85 -17.03
CA ASN A 201 21.20 15.18 -17.10
C ASN A 201 21.15 14.17 -18.27
N MET A 202 21.67 14.54 -19.43
CA MET A 202 21.74 13.65 -20.62
C MET A 202 22.73 12.49 -20.41
N GLU A 203 23.88 12.75 -19.78
CA GLU A 203 24.85 11.72 -19.39
C GLU A 203 24.23 10.73 -18.38
N SER A 204 23.52 11.23 -17.36
CA SER A 204 22.78 10.39 -16.40
C SER A 204 21.74 9.52 -17.09
N LEU A 205 20.98 10.07 -18.05
CA LEU A 205 20.01 9.31 -18.83
C LEU A 205 20.69 8.22 -19.66
N LEU A 206 21.80 8.53 -20.33
CA LEU A 206 22.57 7.57 -21.10
C LEU A 206 23.07 6.42 -20.22
N THR A 207 23.63 6.72 -19.04
CA THR A 207 24.09 5.70 -18.07
C THR A 207 22.94 4.79 -17.63
N LYS A 208 21.76 5.36 -17.35
CA LYS A 208 20.55 4.56 -17.02
C LYS A 208 20.14 3.64 -18.15
N MET A 209 20.16 4.12 -19.40
CA MET A 209 19.83 3.31 -20.57
C MET A 209 20.83 2.16 -20.77
N VAL A 210 22.13 2.44 -20.67
CA VAL A 210 23.20 1.44 -20.82
C VAL A 210 23.13 0.40 -19.70
N SER A 211 22.92 0.82 -18.45
CA SER A 211 22.75 -0.09 -17.31
C SER A 211 21.52 -1.00 -17.47
N ARG A 212 20.40 -0.42 -17.93
CA ARG A 212 19.19 -1.20 -18.23
C ARG A 212 19.44 -2.21 -19.36
N GLU A 213 20.13 -1.83 -20.43
CA GLU A 213 20.47 -2.76 -21.52
C GLU A 213 21.40 -3.89 -21.03
N ALA A 214 22.37 -3.57 -20.18
CA ALA A 214 23.28 -4.56 -19.60
C ALA A 214 22.53 -5.58 -18.72
N THR A 215 21.60 -5.11 -17.88
CA THR A 215 20.75 -6.00 -17.07
C THR A 215 19.82 -6.85 -17.92
N GLU A 216 19.18 -6.28 -18.94
CA GLU A 216 18.36 -7.02 -19.93
C GLU A 216 19.18 -8.09 -20.68
N LYS A 217 20.43 -7.79 -21.05
CA LYS A 217 21.34 -8.78 -21.66
C LYS A 217 21.69 -9.92 -20.71
N GLN A 218 21.98 -9.62 -19.44
CA GLN A 218 22.28 -10.63 -18.43
C GLN A 218 21.08 -11.54 -18.15
N THR A 219 19.87 -10.98 -18.05
CA THR A 219 18.65 -11.78 -17.86
C THR A 219 18.36 -12.66 -19.07
N LYS A 220 18.48 -12.13 -20.29
CA LYS A 220 18.38 -12.92 -21.53
C LYS A 220 19.40 -14.07 -21.56
N ARG A 221 20.67 -13.81 -21.22
CA ARG A 221 21.72 -14.84 -21.17
C ARG A 221 21.40 -15.95 -20.17
N LYS A 222 20.92 -15.60 -18.98
CA LYS A 222 20.47 -16.56 -17.97
C LYS A 222 19.33 -17.44 -18.50
N GLN A 223 18.33 -16.85 -19.15
CA GLN A 223 17.22 -17.61 -19.73
C GLN A 223 17.68 -18.54 -20.86
N GLN A 224 18.61 -18.08 -21.70
CA GLN A 224 19.21 -18.91 -22.75
C GLN A 224 19.93 -20.13 -22.18
N LEU A 225 20.74 -19.95 -21.13
CA LEU A 225 21.44 -21.06 -20.46
C LEU A 225 20.46 -22.10 -19.94
N LEU A 226 19.39 -21.67 -19.25
CA LEU A 226 18.34 -22.57 -18.80
C LEU A 226 17.64 -23.29 -19.98
N ARG A 227 17.44 -22.60 -21.10
CA ARG A 227 16.84 -23.17 -22.32
C ARG A 227 17.75 -24.22 -22.95
N GLU A 228 19.05 -23.94 -23.07
CA GLU A 228 20.07 -24.87 -23.57
C GLU A 228 20.13 -26.12 -22.69
N ARG A 229 20.14 -25.96 -21.36
CA ARG A 229 20.16 -27.09 -20.44
C ARG A 229 18.89 -27.94 -20.54
N LYS A 230 17.72 -27.31 -20.65
CA LYS A 230 16.44 -28.01 -20.87
C LYS A 230 16.42 -28.77 -22.19
N LYS A 231 16.99 -28.21 -23.26
CA LYS A 231 17.13 -28.90 -24.56
C LYS A 231 18.04 -30.13 -24.45
N ALA A 232 19.22 -29.97 -23.84
CA ALA A 232 20.14 -31.08 -23.62
C ALA A 232 19.49 -32.19 -22.77
N GLU A 233 18.73 -31.83 -21.74
CA GLU A 233 17.99 -32.80 -20.93
C GLU A 233 16.90 -33.52 -21.74
N ALA A 234 16.15 -32.80 -22.56
CA ALA A 234 15.14 -33.39 -23.43
C ALA A 234 15.74 -34.42 -24.41
N GLU A 235 16.94 -34.16 -24.93
CA GLU A 235 17.68 -35.13 -25.76
C GLU A 235 18.09 -36.38 -24.98
N LEU A 236 18.56 -36.23 -23.74
CA LEU A 236 18.88 -37.35 -22.86
C LEU A 236 17.66 -38.20 -22.51
N VAL A 237 16.52 -37.54 -22.27
CA VAL A 237 15.24 -38.21 -22.02
C VAL A 237 14.76 -38.95 -23.25
N LYS A 238 14.93 -38.36 -24.44
CA LYS A 238 14.64 -39.03 -25.72
C LYS A 238 15.49 -40.28 -25.92
N GLN A 239 16.71 -40.31 -25.39
CA GLN A 239 17.58 -41.50 -25.36
C GLN A 239 17.16 -42.53 -24.29
N GLY A 240 16.12 -42.25 -23.48
CA GLY A 240 15.61 -43.14 -22.44
C GLY A 240 16.15 -42.89 -21.04
N LYS A 241 16.96 -41.84 -20.81
CA LYS A 241 17.37 -41.46 -19.45
C LYS A 241 16.20 -40.85 -18.69
N LYS A 242 16.25 -40.92 -17.36
CA LYS A 242 15.24 -40.32 -16.49
C LYS A 242 15.33 -38.79 -16.55
N PRO A 243 14.20 -38.06 -16.66
CA PRO A 243 14.21 -36.61 -16.71
C PRO A 243 14.75 -36.02 -15.41
N TYR A 244 15.76 -35.17 -15.52
CA TYR A 244 16.37 -34.46 -14.40
C TYR A 244 16.07 -32.96 -14.45
N PHE A 245 15.43 -32.45 -13.40
CA PHE A 245 15.15 -31.03 -13.23
C PHE A 245 16.19 -30.41 -12.29
N LEU A 246 16.87 -29.37 -12.76
CA LEU A 246 17.89 -28.71 -11.97
C LEU A 246 17.29 -28.06 -10.72
N LYS A 247 18.03 -28.16 -9.61
CA LYS A 247 17.73 -27.41 -8.40
C LYS A 247 18.12 -25.95 -8.59
N ARG A 248 17.47 -25.03 -7.88
CA ARG A 248 17.82 -23.59 -7.87
C ARG A 248 19.30 -23.33 -7.57
N SER A 249 19.92 -24.15 -6.71
CA SER A 249 21.35 -24.04 -6.39
C SER A 249 22.25 -24.43 -7.57
N GLU A 250 21.82 -25.35 -8.42
CA GLU A 250 22.54 -25.79 -9.61
C GLU A 250 22.38 -24.79 -10.76
N GLU A 251 21.19 -24.21 -10.92
CA GLU A 251 20.95 -23.09 -11.84
C GLU A 251 21.88 -21.92 -11.53
N ARG A 252 21.99 -21.53 -10.25
CA ARG A 252 22.93 -20.49 -9.83
C ARG A 252 24.40 -20.84 -10.11
N LYS A 253 24.79 -22.11 -9.96
CA LYS A 253 26.17 -22.55 -10.30
C LYS A 253 26.43 -22.43 -11.79
N LEU A 254 25.46 -22.81 -12.62
CA LEU A 254 25.56 -22.66 -14.07
C LEU A 254 25.71 -21.20 -14.48
N GLU A 255 24.87 -20.32 -13.93
CA GLU A 255 24.96 -18.87 -14.16
C GLU A 255 26.32 -18.32 -13.73
N LEU A 256 26.84 -18.76 -12.58
CA LEU A 256 28.13 -18.32 -12.07
C LEU A 256 29.30 -18.80 -12.94
N MET A 257 29.22 -20.03 -13.47
CA MET A 257 30.20 -20.56 -14.42
C MET A 257 30.24 -19.74 -15.70
N ASP A 258 29.07 -19.43 -16.30
CA ASP A 258 28.99 -18.59 -17.52
C ASP A 258 29.54 -17.18 -17.26
N LYS A 259 29.24 -16.57 -16.11
CA LYS A 259 29.80 -15.27 -15.71
C LYS A 259 31.33 -15.29 -15.61
N TYR A 260 31.91 -16.32 -14.97
CA TYR A 260 33.36 -16.42 -14.86
C TYR A 260 34.04 -16.69 -16.20
N GLN A 261 33.39 -17.45 -17.09
CA GLN A 261 33.88 -17.67 -18.45
C GLN A 261 33.91 -16.37 -19.26
N GLN A 262 32.88 -15.51 -19.12
CA GLN A 262 32.83 -14.21 -19.81
C GLN A 262 33.89 -13.21 -19.32
N LEU A 263 34.26 -13.28 -18.04
CA LEU A 263 35.15 -12.31 -17.41
C LEU A 263 36.65 -12.53 -17.73
N GLY A 264 37.03 -13.77 -18.10
CA GLY A 264 38.42 -14.17 -18.39
C GLY A 264 39.28 -14.43 -17.14
N GLU A 265 40.38 -15.16 -17.30
CA GLU A 265 41.20 -15.68 -16.19
C GLU A 265 41.77 -14.58 -15.28
N LYS A 266 42.38 -13.54 -15.86
CA LYS A 266 43.03 -12.44 -15.10
C LYS A 266 42.05 -11.70 -14.18
N ASN A 267 40.85 -11.40 -14.68
CA ASN A 267 39.83 -10.71 -13.92
C ASN A 267 39.17 -11.64 -12.89
N MET A 268 39.01 -12.91 -13.23
CA MET A 268 38.50 -13.94 -12.34
C MET A 268 39.41 -14.13 -11.12
N ASP A 269 40.73 -14.17 -11.31
CA ASP A 269 41.69 -14.25 -10.21
C ASP A 269 41.64 -13.03 -9.30
N LYS A 270 41.50 -11.82 -9.87
CA LYS A 270 41.32 -10.58 -9.09
C LYS A 270 40.06 -10.64 -8.24
N ILE A 271 38.93 -11.11 -8.79
CA ILE A 271 37.67 -11.28 -8.04
C ILE A 271 37.81 -12.34 -6.96
N LEU A 272 38.42 -13.49 -7.27
CA LEU A 272 38.64 -14.55 -6.29
C LEU A 272 39.59 -14.10 -5.19
N ALA A 273 40.64 -13.34 -5.48
CA ALA A 273 41.55 -12.79 -4.49
C ALA A 273 40.82 -11.83 -3.54
N LYS A 274 39.99 -10.92 -4.09
CA LYS A 274 39.12 -10.04 -3.28
C LYS A 274 38.15 -10.85 -2.40
N ARG A 275 37.53 -11.89 -2.95
CA ARG A 275 36.59 -12.76 -2.22
C ARG A 275 37.29 -13.59 -1.13
N ARG A 276 38.47 -14.14 -1.41
CA ARG A 276 39.33 -14.82 -0.43
C ARG A 276 39.71 -13.88 0.71
N LYS A 277 40.13 -12.65 0.40
CA LYS A 277 40.45 -11.62 1.42
C LYS A 277 39.24 -11.27 2.29
N LYS A 278 38.05 -11.05 1.69
CA LYS A 278 36.81 -10.75 2.42
C LYS A 278 36.38 -11.92 3.30
N ASN A 279 36.47 -13.16 2.81
CA ASN A 279 36.15 -14.35 3.58
C ASN A 279 37.13 -14.55 4.75
N ALA A 280 38.44 -14.43 4.50
CA ALA A 280 39.45 -14.51 5.55
C ALA A 280 39.19 -13.45 6.63
N ALA A 281 38.89 -12.20 6.27
CA ALA A 281 38.56 -11.15 7.23
C ALA A 281 37.31 -11.48 8.08
N LYS A 282 36.27 -12.07 7.46
CA LYS A 282 35.07 -12.55 8.17
C LYS A 282 35.38 -13.71 9.11
N ASP A 283 36.19 -14.67 8.66
CA ASP A 283 36.59 -15.82 9.46
C ASP A 283 37.43 -15.37 10.66
N HIS A 284 38.39 -14.46 10.43
CA HIS A 284 39.19 -13.83 11.49
C HIS A 284 38.33 -13.12 12.54
N ARG A 285 37.20 -12.49 12.17
CA ARG A 285 36.26 -11.90 13.13
C ARG A 285 35.64 -12.95 14.07
N ARG A 286 35.51 -14.21 13.62
CA ARG A 286 34.92 -15.31 14.39
C ARG A 286 35.95 -16.09 15.22
N VAL A 287 37.24 -15.87 14.99
CA VAL A 287 38.32 -16.49 15.77
C VAL A 287 38.48 -15.73 17.10
N PRO A 288 38.48 -16.39 18.26
CA PRO A 288 38.68 -15.73 19.55
C PRO A 288 40.10 -15.14 19.67
N PHE A 289 40.18 -13.90 20.16
CA PHE A 289 41.45 -13.15 20.29
C PHE A 289 42.47 -13.78 21.24
N LYS A 290 42.02 -14.61 22.19
CA LYS A 290 42.88 -15.40 23.07
C LYS A 290 42.59 -16.87 22.83
N ARG A 291 43.64 -17.67 22.68
CA ARG A 291 43.51 -19.14 22.74
C ARG A 291 42.97 -19.49 24.13
N ARG A 292 41.94 -20.34 24.20
CA ARG A 292 41.52 -20.92 25.48
C ARG A 292 42.71 -21.74 25.99
N SER A 293 43.31 -21.32 27.09
CA SER A 293 44.28 -22.12 27.83
C SER A 293 43.53 -23.29 28.45
N GLU A 294 43.94 -24.52 28.14
CA GLU A 294 43.57 -25.72 28.91
C GLU A 294 44.24 -25.70 30.28
#